data_AF-A0A829D5I6-F1
#
_entry.id   AF-A0A829D5I6-F1
#
_cell.length_a   1.000
_cell.length_b   1.000
_cell.length_c   1.000
_cell.angle_alpha   90.00
_cell.angle_beta   90.00
_cell.angle_gamma   90.00
#
_symmetry.space_group_name_H-M   'P 1'
#
loop_
_entity.id
_entity.type
_entity.pdbx_description
1 polymer ?
#
loop_
_entity_poly.entity_id
_entity_poly.type
_entity_poly.pdbx_seq_one_letter_code
_entity_poly.pdbx_strand_id
1 'polypeptide(L)'
;MAVGRSDSLQELITILETMFGETIIGTDINLVKHLFYYLKADEVEFPFDYDGQRFFAVVENIEETTVNLRISGATQGLTLRAKISFEIMNILYQFEVIILEFMEDSIVQIRIPSELQAASFRKNVRVAVDDLFMNYVILFRSLSGGGREIGRNIQVEQRFNSLMREIKKDNPDLRLINIIISEYISNISREYEIVFFPQHREETFLDSFVRRHDRPVFIPDTSLIINYIREDDGSESIGGNYREEYMRMVLENGQDYADNFFRELQKKRSGNS
;
A
#
# COMPACT_ATOMS: atom_id res chain seq x y z
N MET A 1 -30.91 -6.33 19.38
CA MET A 1 -31.51 -5.37 18.43
C MET A 1 -30.37 -4.64 17.74
N ALA A 2 -29.96 -5.13 16.58
CA ALA A 2 -29.08 -4.41 15.66
C ALA A 2 -30.00 -3.86 14.57
N VAL A 3 -30.40 -2.60 14.72
CA VAL A 3 -31.30 -1.90 13.80
C VAL A 3 -30.54 -0.66 13.32
N GLY A 4 -30.46 -0.45 12.01
CA GLY A 4 -30.14 0.87 11.47
C GLY A 4 -29.07 1.02 10.37
N ARG A 5 -28.50 -0.06 9.81
CA ARG A 5 -27.56 0.08 8.65
C ARG A 5 -28.04 -0.57 7.35
N SER A 6 -28.99 -1.49 7.39
CA SER A 6 -29.52 -2.17 6.18
C SER A 6 -30.54 -1.33 5.41
N ASP A 7 -31.36 -0.58 6.14
CA ASP A 7 -32.61 -0.06 5.57
C ASP A 7 -32.36 1.08 4.58
N SER A 8 -31.39 1.96 4.83
CA SER A 8 -31.04 3.06 3.92
C SER A 8 -30.41 2.58 2.61
N LEU A 9 -29.64 1.50 2.66
CA LEU A 9 -28.97 0.92 1.49
C LEU A 9 -29.98 0.16 0.63
N GLN A 10 -30.91 -0.53 1.28
CA GLN A 10 -31.99 -1.26 0.64
C GLN A 10 -33.05 -0.32 0.03
N GLU A 11 -33.35 0.81 0.68
CA GLU A 11 -34.14 1.90 0.09
C GLU A 11 -33.45 2.50 -1.13
N LEU A 12 -32.15 2.75 -1.07
CA LEU A 12 -31.39 3.27 -2.21
C LEU A 12 -31.39 2.28 -3.38
N ILE A 13 -31.17 0.98 -3.12
CA ILE A 13 -31.26 -0.07 -4.14
C ILE A 13 -32.67 -0.12 -4.75
N THR A 14 -33.72 -0.07 -3.92
CA THR A 14 -35.11 -0.14 -4.38
C THR A 14 -35.50 1.07 -5.23
N ILE A 15 -35.05 2.27 -4.85
CA ILE A 15 -35.24 3.51 -5.62
C ILE A 15 -34.48 3.44 -6.95
N LEU A 16 -33.24 2.94 -6.94
CA LEU A 16 -32.45 2.79 -8.17
C LEU A 16 -33.10 1.75 -9.11
N GLU A 17 -33.49 0.57 -8.60
CA GLU A 17 -34.14 -0.48 -9.40
C GLU A 17 -35.48 -0.04 -9.99
N THR A 18 -36.25 0.79 -9.28
CA THR A 18 -37.54 1.30 -9.76
C THR A 18 -37.42 2.44 -10.78
N MET A 19 -36.29 3.18 -10.81
CA MET A 19 -36.11 4.32 -11.71
C MET A 19 -35.41 4.00 -13.04
N PHE A 20 -34.70 2.88 -13.18
CA PHE A 20 -33.85 2.61 -14.37
C PHE A 20 -34.48 1.72 -15.45
N GLY A 21 -35.79 1.84 -15.65
CA GLY A 21 -36.42 1.37 -16.89
C GLY A 21 -35.96 2.18 -18.10
N GLU A 22 -35.88 3.50 -17.98
CA GLU A 22 -35.46 4.41 -19.06
C GLU A 22 -34.85 5.69 -18.47
N THR A 23 -33.85 6.24 -19.17
CA THR A 23 -33.14 7.49 -18.88
C THR A 23 -34.11 8.63 -18.52
N ILE A 24 -34.00 9.22 -17.32
CA ILE A 24 -34.73 10.46 -17.00
C ILE A 24 -33.77 11.53 -16.45
N ILE A 25 -33.63 12.58 -17.26
CA ILE A 25 -33.19 13.92 -16.86
C ILE A 25 -34.24 14.47 -15.87
N GLY A 26 -33.80 14.93 -14.70
CA GLY A 26 -34.68 15.52 -13.67
C GLY A 26 -34.81 14.69 -12.39
N THR A 27 -33.70 14.18 -11.85
CA THR A 27 -33.71 13.43 -10.58
C THR A 27 -33.74 14.38 -9.38
N ASP A 28 -34.53 14.01 -8.37
CA ASP A 28 -34.83 14.75 -7.14
C ASP A 28 -33.55 15.13 -6.35
N ILE A 29 -33.49 16.37 -5.85
CA ILE A 29 -32.44 16.86 -4.92
C ILE A 29 -32.22 15.91 -3.75
N ASN A 30 -33.25 15.19 -3.31
CA ASN A 30 -33.18 14.17 -2.28
C ASN A 30 -32.23 13.04 -2.65
N LEU A 31 -32.22 12.58 -3.91
CA LEU A 31 -31.31 11.54 -4.36
C LEU A 31 -29.85 11.99 -4.26
N VAL A 32 -29.56 13.20 -4.76
CA VAL A 32 -28.21 13.78 -4.66
C VAL A 32 -27.79 13.91 -3.19
N LYS A 33 -28.72 14.33 -2.32
CA LYS A 33 -28.50 14.40 -0.88
C LYS A 33 -28.19 13.03 -0.27
N HIS A 34 -28.89 11.97 -0.69
CA HIS A 34 -28.58 10.60 -0.26
C HIS A 34 -27.17 10.14 -0.67
N LEU A 35 -26.67 10.55 -1.84
CA LEU A 35 -25.28 10.28 -2.23
C LEU A 35 -24.30 10.93 -1.24
N PHE A 36 -24.53 12.18 -0.83
CA PHE A 36 -23.69 12.81 0.18
C PHE A 36 -23.82 12.16 1.57
N TYR A 37 -25.01 11.70 1.96
CA TYR A 37 -25.18 10.92 3.20
C TYR A 37 -24.38 9.61 3.17
N TYR A 38 -24.35 8.94 2.02
CA TYR A 38 -23.51 7.75 1.83
C TYR A 38 -22.02 8.08 2.01
N LEU A 39 -21.52 9.13 1.32
CA LEU A 39 -20.13 9.56 1.45
C LEU A 39 -19.76 9.96 2.89
N LYS A 40 -20.69 10.58 3.62
CA LYS A 40 -20.50 10.92 5.05
C LYS A 40 -20.45 9.67 5.94
N ALA A 41 -21.35 8.70 5.73
CA ALA A 41 -21.47 7.52 6.58
C ALA A 41 -20.23 6.62 6.54
N ASP A 42 -19.63 6.51 5.35
CA ASP A 42 -18.45 5.67 5.10
C ASP A 42 -17.13 6.48 5.13
N GLU A 43 -17.19 7.76 5.52
CA GLU A 43 -16.05 8.71 5.54
C GLU A 43 -15.21 8.67 4.24
N VAL A 44 -15.89 8.57 3.10
CA VAL A 44 -15.25 8.36 1.80
C VAL A 44 -14.58 9.66 1.33
N GLU A 45 -13.28 9.60 1.11
CA GLU A 45 -12.53 10.66 0.44
C GLU A 45 -12.84 10.67 -1.05
N PHE A 46 -13.14 11.84 -1.60
CA PHE A 46 -13.38 11.99 -3.04
C PHE A 46 -12.66 13.19 -3.65
N PRO A 47 -12.26 13.09 -4.93
CA PRO A 47 -11.69 14.20 -5.69
C PRO A 47 -12.54 15.47 -5.70
N PHE A 48 -11.91 16.59 -5.39
CA PHE A 48 -12.42 17.94 -5.52
C PHE A 48 -11.48 18.76 -6.41
N ASP A 49 -11.85 18.91 -7.67
CA ASP A 49 -11.09 19.66 -8.66
C ASP A 49 -11.51 21.13 -8.63
N TYR A 50 -10.61 22.01 -8.19
CA TYR A 50 -10.85 23.43 -8.01
C TYR A 50 -9.67 24.27 -8.49
N ASP A 51 -9.96 25.24 -9.35
CA ASP A 51 -8.98 26.19 -9.91
C ASP A 51 -7.74 25.52 -10.53
N GLY A 52 -7.94 24.39 -11.20
CA GLY A 52 -6.87 23.60 -11.84
C GLY A 52 -6.04 22.75 -10.88
N GLN A 53 -6.33 22.78 -9.58
CA GLN A 53 -5.74 21.93 -8.56
C GLN A 53 -6.73 20.84 -8.14
N ARG A 54 -6.19 19.68 -7.75
CA ARG A 54 -6.99 18.54 -7.28
C ARG A 54 -6.76 18.34 -5.80
N PHE A 55 -7.84 18.47 -5.05
CA PHE A 55 -7.88 18.22 -3.61
C PHE A 55 -8.67 16.94 -3.33
N PHE A 56 -8.65 16.52 -2.07
CA PHE A 56 -9.51 15.46 -1.57
C PHE A 56 -10.45 16.04 -0.53
N ALA A 57 -11.74 15.77 -0.69
CA ALA A 57 -12.80 16.24 0.18
C ALA A 57 -13.41 15.07 0.94
N VAL A 58 -13.80 15.34 2.18
CA VAL A 58 -14.66 14.46 3.00
C VAL A 58 -15.89 15.23 3.39
N VAL A 59 -17.05 14.58 3.36
CA VAL A 59 -18.31 15.20 3.82
C VAL A 59 -18.30 15.31 5.34
N GLU A 60 -18.34 16.53 5.86
CA GLU A 60 -18.39 16.77 7.30
C GLU A 60 -19.82 16.95 7.79
N ASN A 61 -20.57 17.84 7.14
CA ASN A 61 -21.97 18.07 7.48
C ASN A 61 -22.85 18.26 6.26
N ILE A 62 -24.12 17.88 6.38
CA ILE A 62 -25.12 17.97 5.33
C ILE A 62 -26.31 18.71 5.92
N GLU A 63 -26.66 19.85 5.35
CA GLU A 63 -27.80 20.66 5.74
C GLU A 63 -28.96 20.45 4.76
N GLU A 64 -29.92 21.37 4.71
CA GLU A 64 -31.09 21.23 3.85
C GLU A 64 -30.72 21.32 2.36
N THR A 65 -29.93 22.33 1.99
CA THR A 65 -29.57 22.65 0.59
C THR A 65 -28.06 22.79 0.36
N THR A 66 -27.26 22.60 1.41
CA THR A 66 -25.81 22.82 1.42
C THR A 66 -25.10 21.63 2.05
N VAL A 67 -23.83 21.46 1.68
CA VAL A 67 -22.93 20.45 2.23
C VAL A 67 -21.62 21.13 2.61
N ASN A 68 -21.15 20.85 3.82
CA ASN A 68 -19.86 21.29 4.31
C ASN A 68 -18.84 20.18 4.06
N LEU A 69 -17.80 20.50 3.32
CA LEU A 69 -16.71 19.61 2.96
C LEU A 69 -15.46 20.01 3.72
N ARG A 70 -14.79 19.04 4.35
CA ARG A 70 -13.46 19.25 4.90
C ARG A 70 -12.43 19.00 3.81
N ILE A 71 -11.67 20.04 3.44
CA ILE A 71 -10.70 20.01 2.33
C ILE A 71 -9.39 20.65 2.76
N SER A 72 -8.41 19.83 3.11
CA SER A 72 -7.10 20.31 3.58
C SER A 72 -6.38 21.15 2.53
N GLY A 73 -6.02 22.37 2.89
CA GLY A 73 -5.19 23.26 2.05
C GLY A 73 -5.93 23.97 0.92
N ALA A 74 -7.25 23.83 0.81
CA ALA A 74 -8.04 24.59 -0.15
C ALA A 74 -8.20 26.04 0.32
N THR A 75 -7.71 26.98 -0.48
CA THR A 75 -7.91 28.42 -0.27
C THR A 75 -8.84 28.99 -1.33
N GLN A 76 -9.53 30.09 -1.01
CA GLN A 76 -10.41 30.77 -1.95
C GLN A 76 -9.63 31.24 -3.19
N GLY A 77 -9.98 30.67 -4.35
CA GLY A 77 -9.47 31.03 -5.66
C GLY A 77 -10.39 32.03 -6.39
N LEU A 78 -10.21 32.14 -7.71
CA LEU A 78 -10.94 33.12 -8.53
C LEU A 78 -12.36 32.70 -8.90
N THR A 79 -12.64 31.39 -8.90
CA THR A 79 -13.93 30.84 -9.31
C THR A 79 -14.71 30.33 -8.10
N LEU A 80 -16.04 30.32 -8.18
CA LEU A 80 -16.92 29.72 -7.17
C LEU A 80 -17.52 28.41 -7.68
N ARG A 81 -16.78 27.69 -8.52
CA ARG A 81 -17.22 26.42 -9.10
C ARG A 81 -16.11 25.40 -8.96
N ALA A 82 -16.49 24.19 -8.57
CA ALA A 82 -15.60 23.05 -8.50
C ALA A 82 -16.24 21.85 -9.17
N LYS A 83 -15.41 20.90 -9.58
CA LYS A 83 -15.88 19.59 -10.06
C LYS A 83 -15.60 18.56 -9.00
N ILE A 84 -16.61 17.77 -8.67
CA ILE A 84 -16.48 16.63 -7.79
C ILE A 84 -16.80 15.36 -8.56
N SER A 85 -16.08 14.29 -8.25
CA SER A 85 -16.37 12.98 -8.81
C SER A 85 -16.14 11.89 -7.79
N PHE A 86 -17.07 10.97 -7.69
CA PHE A 86 -17.00 9.86 -6.73
C PHE A 86 -17.74 8.65 -7.28
N GLU A 87 -17.49 7.49 -6.67
CA GLU A 87 -18.03 6.22 -7.11
C GLU A 87 -18.79 5.54 -5.99
N ILE A 88 -20.01 5.11 -6.29
CA ILE A 88 -20.85 4.33 -5.38
C ILE A 88 -21.40 3.16 -6.19
N MET A 89 -21.24 1.93 -5.69
CA MET A 89 -21.74 0.71 -6.33
C MET A 89 -21.39 0.61 -7.84
N ASN A 90 -20.14 0.90 -8.21
CA ASN A 90 -19.63 0.84 -9.59
C ASN A 90 -20.28 1.84 -10.58
N ILE A 91 -20.97 2.86 -10.05
CA ILE A 91 -21.47 4.00 -10.81
C ILE A 91 -20.57 5.20 -10.51
N LEU A 92 -20.00 5.79 -11.56
CA LEU A 92 -19.23 7.04 -11.45
C LEU A 92 -20.20 8.22 -11.52
N TYR A 93 -20.27 8.99 -10.44
CA TYR A 93 -21.01 10.23 -10.35
C TYR A 93 -20.08 11.42 -10.56
N GLN A 94 -20.53 12.41 -11.32
CA GLN A 94 -19.79 13.64 -11.56
C GLN A 94 -20.72 14.84 -11.45
N PHE A 95 -20.28 15.87 -10.72
CA PHE A 95 -21.02 17.10 -10.53
C PHE A 95 -20.10 18.31 -10.65
N GLU A 96 -20.62 19.36 -11.27
CA GLU A 96 -20.16 20.74 -11.11
C GLU A 96 -20.97 21.38 -9.99
N VAL A 97 -20.28 21.74 -8.90
CA VAL A 97 -20.87 22.31 -7.69
C VAL A 97 -20.51 23.78 -7.55
N ILE A 98 -21.40 24.55 -6.94
CA ILE A 98 -21.18 25.96 -6.62
C ILE A 98 -20.66 26.04 -5.20
N ILE A 99 -19.51 26.70 -5.03
CA ILE A 99 -18.93 27.02 -3.72
C ILE A 99 -19.63 28.27 -3.20
N LEU A 100 -20.14 28.21 -1.98
CA LEU A 100 -20.79 29.33 -1.32
C LEU A 100 -19.79 30.10 -0.47
N GLU A 101 -19.00 29.40 0.34
CA GLU A 101 -18.10 30.00 1.31
C GLU A 101 -16.93 29.07 1.64
N PHE A 102 -15.77 29.66 1.91
CA PHE A 102 -14.63 29.01 2.57
C PHE A 102 -14.62 29.47 4.02
N MET A 103 -14.92 28.56 4.93
CA MET A 103 -14.98 28.83 6.37
C MET A 103 -13.61 28.59 7.02
N GLU A 104 -13.51 28.92 8.31
CA GLU A 104 -12.34 28.58 9.12
C GLU A 104 -12.16 27.05 9.21
N ASP A 105 -10.95 26.58 9.55
CA ASP A 105 -10.60 25.15 9.69
C ASP A 105 -10.63 24.27 8.43
N SER A 106 -10.42 24.87 7.24
CA SER A 106 -10.39 24.14 5.96
C SER A 106 -11.75 23.53 5.56
N ILE A 107 -12.83 24.16 6.01
CA ILE A 107 -14.20 23.79 5.65
C ILE A 107 -14.65 24.60 4.44
N VAL A 108 -15.17 23.92 3.42
CA VAL A 108 -15.71 24.52 2.21
C VAL A 108 -17.18 24.17 2.10
N GLN A 109 -18.03 25.19 2.12
CA GLN A 109 -19.47 25.00 1.95
C GLN A 109 -19.83 25.05 0.46
N ILE A 110 -20.51 24.01 -0.01
CA ILE A 110 -21.05 23.92 -1.37
C ILE A 110 -22.57 23.85 -1.36
N ARG A 111 -23.19 24.29 -2.45
CA ARG A 111 -24.62 24.06 -2.69
C ARG A 111 -24.83 22.66 -3.27
N ILE A 112 -25.80 21.93 -2.71
CA ILE A 112 -26.22 20.63 -3.26
C ILE A 112 -26.77 20.83 -4.68
N PRO A 113 -26.26 20.12 -5.70
CA PRO A 113 -26.86 20.13 -7.03
C PRO A 113 -28.34 19.74 -6.97
N SER A 114 -29.19 20.52 -7.63
CA SER A 114 -30.64 20.28 -7.66
C SER A 114 -31.02 19.02 -8.43
N GLU A 115 -30.13 18.52 -9.28
CA GLU A 115 -30.34 17.37 -10.14
C GLU A 115 -29.07 16.55 -10.32
N LEU A 116 -29.26 15.29 -10.72
CA LEU A 116 -28.19 14.41 -11.13
C LEU A 116 -27.60 14.89 -12.47
N GLN A 117 -26.38 15.39 -12.46
CA GLN A 117 -25.76 15.96 -13.67
C GLN A 117 -25.14 14.90 -14.59
N ALA A 118 -24.36 13.97 -14.02
CA ALA A 118 -23.78 12.88 -14.76
C ALA A 118 -23.58 11.64 -13.88
N ALA A 119 -24.06 10.50 -14.38
CA ALA A 119 -23.82 9.18 -13.82
C ALA A 119 -23.48 8.21 -14.96
N SER A 120 -22.38 7.47 -14.81
CA SER A 120 -21.95 6.49 -15.81
C SER A 120 -21.67 5.15 -15.15
N PHE A 121 -22.33 4.11 -15.63
CA PHE A 121 -21.99 2.74 -15.28
C PHE A 121 -20.63 2.39 -15.86
N ARG A 122 -19.75 1.89 -15.01
CA ARG A 122 -18.49 1.36 -15.51
C ARG A 122 -18.73 0.01 -16.18
N LYS A 123 -18.21 -0.12 -17.40
CA LYS A 123 -18.25 -1.37 -18.17
C LYS A 123 -17.60 -2.54 -17.43
N ASN A 124 -16.59 -2.25 -16.60
CA ASN A 124 -15.85 -3.25 -15.83
C ASN A 124 -15.93 -2.88 -14.35
N VAL A 125 -16.32 -3.86 -13.52
CA VAL A 125 -16.31 -3.72 -12.05
C VAL A 125 -14.87 -3.57 -11.58
N ARG A 126 -14.57 -2.48 -10.86
CA ARG A 126 -13.29 -2.35 -10.16
C ARG A 126 -13.35 -3.14 -8.86
N VAL A 127 -12.49 -4.14 -8.73
CA VAL A 127 -12.31 -4.90 -7.50
C VAL A 127 -11.17 -4.23 -6.75
N ALA A 128 -11.41 -3.81 -5.50
CA ALA A 128 -10.36 -3.25 -4.65
C ALA A 128 -9.25 -4.30 -4.46
N VAL A 129 -7.99 -3.86 -4.43
CA VAL A 129 -6.84 -4.77 -4.33
C VAL A 129 -6.89 -5.61 -3.04
N ASP A 130 -7.48 -5.08 -1.97
CA ASP A 130 -7.70 -5.81 -0.71
C ASP A 130 -8.64 -7.02 -0.89
N ASP A 131 -9.70 -6.86 -1.69
CA ASP A 131 -10.57 -7.94 -2.12
C ASP A 131 -9.87 -8.86 -3.11
N LEU A 132 -8.91 -8.38 -3.89
CA LEU A 132 -8.15 -9.20 -4.83
C LEU A 132 -7.18 -10.10 -4.08
N PHE A 133 -6.54 -9.64 -3.00
CA PHE A 133 -5.68 -10.46 -2.15
C PHE A 133 -6.51 -11.45 -1.32
N MET A 134 -7.65 -11.04 -0.76
CA MET A 134 -8.57 -11.94 -0.06
C MET A 134 -9.21 -12.96 -1.00
N ASN A 135 -9.68 -12.56 -2.18
CA ASN A 135 -10.20 -13.48 -3.20
C ASN A 135 -9.09 -14.34 -3.79
N TYR A 136 -7.87 -13.85 -3.96
CA TYR A 136 -6.71 -14.65 -4.35
C TYR A 136 -6.41 -15.67 -3.25
N VAL A 137 -6.30 -15.28 -1.99
CA VAL A 137 -6.08 -16.20 -0.86
C VAL A 137 -7.23 -17.20 -0.73
N ILE A 138 -8.48 -16.82 -0.94
CA ILE A 138 -9.65 -17.73 -0.85
C ILE A 138 -9.69 -18.70 -2.05
N LEU A 139 -9.51 -18.19 -3.28
CA LEU A 139 -9.49 -18.99 -4.51
C LEU A 139 -8.27 -19.92 -4.58
N PHE A 140 -7.12 -19.51 -4.00
CA PHE A 140 -5.90 -20.32 -3.99
C PHE A 140 -5.74 -21.18 -2.71
N ARG A 141 -6.27 -20.78 -1.54
CA ARG A 141 -6.31 -21.68 -0.35
C ARG A 141 -7.28 -22.84 -0.54
N SER A 142 -8.35 -22.68 -1.32
CA SER A 142 -9.30 -23.78 -1.54
C SER A 142 -8.77 -24.88 -2.47
N LEU A 143 -7.56 -24.77 -3.02
CA LEU A 143 -6.99 -25.75 -3.95
C LEU A 143 -5.80 -26.53 -3.38
N SER A 144 -5.47 -26.39 -2.10
CA SER A 144 -4.40 -27.17 -1.49
C SER A 144 -4.74 -27.54 -0.06
N GLY A 145 -5.57 -28.56 0.11
CA GLY A 145 -5.30 -29.52 1.18
C GLY A 145 -3.88 -30.04 0.97
N GLY A 146 -2.96 -29.64 1.86
CA GLY A 146 -1.60 -30.13 2.05
C GLY A 146 -0.90 -30.77 0.84
N GLY A 147 -0.19 -29.97 0.05
CA GLY A 147 0.74 -30.50 -0.95
C GLY A 147 1.15 -29.44 -1.96
N ARG A 148 2.44 -29.07 -1.97
CA ARG A 148 3.04 -28.22 -3.01
C ARG A 148 3.04 -28.95 -4.35
N GLU A 149 1.92 -28.94 -5.08
CA GLU A 149 1.89 -29.40 -6.46
C GLU A 149 2.14 -28.21 -7.40
N ILE A 150 3.41 -28.05 -7.77
CA ILE A 150 3.86 -27.09 -8.79
C ILE A 150 3.34 -27.58 -10.15
N GLY A 151 2.28 -26.95 -10.65
CA GLY A 151 1.74 -27.25 -11.99
C GLY A 151 0.32 -26.77 -12.26
N ARG A 152 -0.53 -26.58 -11.24
CA ARG A 152 -1.91 -26.08 -11.42
C ARG A 152 -2.03 -24.57 -11.67
N ASN A 153 -0.97 -23.79 -11.42
CA ASN A 153 -0.98 -22.34 -11.63
C ASN A 153 -0.98 -21.91 -13.11
N ILE A 154 -0.59 -22.82 -14.02
CA ILE A 154 -0.47 -22.52 -15.46
C ILE A 154 -1.84 -22.18 -16.07
N GLN A 155 -2.93 -22.82 -15.62
CA GLN A 155 -4.27 -22.53 -16.13
C GLN A 155 -4.77 -21.15 -15.69
N VAL A 156 -4.34 -20.67 -14.52
CA VAL A 156 -4.75 -19.36 -13.99
C VAL A 156 -4.00 -18.23 -14.72
N GLU A 157 -2.70 -18.40 -14.97
CA GLU A 157 -1.91 -17.46 -15.76
C GLU A 157 -2.43 -17.31 -17.20
N GLN A 158 -2.90 -18.41 -17.80
CA GLN A 158 -3.51 -18.38 -19.14
C GLN A 158 -4.90 -17.73 -19.15
N ARG A 159 -5.71 -17.96 -18.10
CA ARG A 159 -7.09 -17.45 -18.00
C ARG A 159 -7.16 -15.96 -17.64
N PHE A 160 -6.14 -15.43 -16.94
CA PHE A 160 -6.07 -14.03 -16.50
C PHE A 160 -4.79 -13.32 -17.00
N ASN A 161 -4.48 -13.50 -18.29
CA ASN A 161 -3.26 -12.97 -18.92
C ASN A 161 -3.13 -11.44 -18.78
N SER A 162 -4.24 -10.71 -18.84
CA SER A 162 -4.26 -9.24 -18.68
C SER A 162 -3.82 -8.81 -17.27
N LEU A 163 -4.33 -9.46 -16.23
CA LEU A 163 -3.93 -9.22 -14.84
C LEU A 163 -2.47 -9.56 -14.61
N MET A 164 -2.01 -10.69 -15.17
CA MET A 164 -0.60 -11.10 -15.09
C MET A 164 0.33 -10.12 -15.81
N ARG A 165 -0.11 -9.51 -16.92
CA ARG A 165 0.65 -8.45 -17.61
C ARG A 165 0.69 -7.15 -16.83
N GLU A 166 -0.36 -6.85 -16.06
CA GLU A 166 -0.46 -5.65 -15.23
C GLU A 166 0.41 -5.79 -13.98
N ILE A 167 0.35 -6.94 -13.29
CA ILE A 167 1.26 -7.28 -12.18
C ILE A 167 2.73 -7.34 -12.64
N LYS A 168 3.00 -7.85 -13.85
CA LYS A 168 4.35 -7.83 -14.43
C LYS A 168 4.81 -6.43 -14.88
N LYS A 169 3.88 -5.49 -15.05
CA LYS A 169 4.16 -4.08 -15.39
C LYS A 169 4.30 -3.20 -14.17
N ASP A 170 3.75 -3.60 -13.02
CA ASP A 170 4.06 -2.99 -11.75
C ASP A 170 5.56 -3.19 -11.49
N ASN A 171 6.33 -2.14 -11.75
CA ASN A 171 7.64 -2.00 -11.15
C ASN A 171 7.37 -1.69 -9.68
N PRO A 172 7.60 -2.64 -8.75
CA PRO A 172 7.35 -2.36 -7.35
C PRO A 172 8.19 -1.15 -6.96
N ASP A 173 7.54 -0.11 -6.42
CA ASP A 173 8.28 1.04 -5.94
C ASP A 173 9.18 0.60 -4.76
N LEU A 174 10.30 1.30 -4.58
CA LEU A 174 11.25 0.95 -3.52
C LEU A 174 10.61 0.97 -2.13
N ARG A 175 9.53 1.74 -1.95
CA ARG A 175 8.79 1.83 -0.69
C ARG A 175 8.04 0.53 -0.39
N LEU A 176 7.35 -0.05 -1.37
CA LEU A 176 6.64 -1.32 -1.27
C LEU A 176 7.62 -2.47 -1.02
N ILE A 177 8.73 -2.49 -1.76
CA ILE A 177 9.82 -3.46 -1.53
C ILE A 177 10.32 -3.35 -0.09
N ASN A 178 10.57 -2.12 0.40
CA ASN A 178 11.06 -1.89 1.75
C ASN A 178 10.05 -2.31 2.82
N ILE A 179 8.75 -2.07 2.61
CA ILE A 179 7.68 -2.51 3.51
C ILE A 179 7.66 -4.04 3.60
N ILE A 180 7.67 -4.73 2.45
CA ILE A 180 7.65 -6.21 2.39
C ILE A 180 8.87 -6.79 3.11
N ILE A 181 10.06 -6.25 2.84
CA ILE A 181 11.31 -6.71 3.48
C ILE A 181 11.27 -6.45 4.99
N SER A 182 10.85 -5.24 5.39
CA SER A 182 10.76 -4.85 6.80
C SER A 182 9.79 -5.73 7.59
N GLU A 183 8.62 -6.01 7.03
CA GLU A 183 7.61 -6.86 7.66
C GLU A 183 8.11 -8.29 7.80
N TYR A 184 8.77 -8.83 6.76
CA TYR A 184 9.35 -10.16 6.80
C TYR A 184 10.46 -10.27 7.85
N ILE A 185 11.36 -9.28 7.93
CA ILE A 185 12.43 -9.26 8.94
C ILE A 185 11.85 -9.10 10.35
N SER A 186 10.85 -8.23 10.54
CA SER A 186 10.19 -8.01 11.84
C SER A 186 9.58 -9.28 12.44
N ASN A 187 9.11 -10.19 11.59
CA ASN A 187 8.58 -11.48 12.01
C ASN A 187 9.66 -12.44 12.54
N ILE A 188 10.92 -12.22 12.17
CA ILE A 188 12.07 -13.06 12.54
C ILE A 188 12.89 -12.41 13.66
N SER A 189 13.13 -11.11 13.57
CA SER A 189 13.91 -10.32 14.54
C SER A 189 13.20 -9.01 14.88
N ARG A 190 13.07 -8.73 16.18
CA ARG A 190 12.49 -7.48 16.68
C ARG A 190 13.43 -6.28 16.51
N GLU A 191 14.72 -6.55 16.41
CA GLU A 191 15.76 -5.55 16.21
C GLU A 191 16.47 -5.85 14.90
N TYR A 192 16.37 -4.93 13.95
CA TYR A 192 17.01 -5.04 12.65
C TYR A 192 17.38 -3.67 12.09
N GLU A 193 18.46 -3.62 11.33
CA GLU A 193 18.92 -2.44 10.61
C GLU A 193 18.97 -2.76 9.12
N ILE A 194 18.18 -2.05 8.32
CA ILE A 194 18.26 -2.13 6.85
C ILE A 194 19.27 -1.10 6.37
N VAL A 195 20.41 -1.58 5.87
CA VAL A 195 21.48 -0.73 5.36
C VAL A 195 21.42 -0.71 3.83
N PHE A 196 21.10 0.45 3.25
CA PHE A 196 21.20 0.67 1.81
C PHE A 196 22.62 1.10 1.46
N PHE A 197 23.30 0.37 0.58
CA PHE A 197 24.65 0.70 0.13
C PHE A 197 24.61 1.88 -0.86
N PRO A 198 25.23 3.05 -0.56
CA PRO A 198 25.32 4.15 -1.51
C PRO A 198 26.26 3.78 -2.66
N GLN A 199 25.96 4.21 -3.89
CA GLN A 199 26.81 3.94 -5.06
C GLN A 199 28.22 4.57 -4.96
N HIS A 200 28.44 5.56 -4.08
CA HIS A 200 29.68 6.35 -3.99
C HIS A 200 30.28 6.42 -2.58
N ARG A 201 30.19 5.32 -1.81
CA ARG A 201 30.89 5.20 -0.52
C ARG A 201 32.19 4.40 -0.70
N GLU A 202 33.19 4.66 0.13
CA GLU A 202 34.33 3.77 0.30
C GLU A 202 33.84 2.36 0.67
N GLU A 203 34.33 1.36 -0.06
CA GLU A 203 33.90 -0.04 0.07
C GLU A 203 34.24 -0.55 1.47
N THR A 204 33.21 -0.84 2.26
CA THR A 204 33.41 -1.43 3.59
C THR A 204 33.70 -2.92 3.47
N PHE A 205 34.25 -3.52 4.54
CA PHE A 205 34.45 -4.95 4.61
C PHE A 205 33.18 -5.75 4.29
N LEU A 206 32.01 -5.32 4.78
CA LEU A 206 30.75 -6.00 4.52
C LEU A 206 30.36 -5.92 3.04
N ASP A 207 30.57 -4.76 2.40
CA ASP A 207 30.29 -4.56 0.97
C ASP A 207 31.10 -5.54 0.13
N SER A 208 32.41 -5.62 0.41
CA SER A 208 33.33 -6.51 -0.29
C SER A 208 33.02 -7.99 -0.01
N PHE A 209 32.57 -8.32 1.19
CA PHE A 209 32.20 -9.69 1.56
C PHE A 209 30.93 -10.13 0.82
N VAL A 210 29.86 -9.32 0.88
CA VAL A 210 28.59 -9.60 0.22
C VAL A 210 28.77 -9.73 -1.29
N ARG A 211 29.53 -8.82 -1.91
CA ARG A 211 29.81 -8.86 -3.36
C ARG A 211 30.54 -10.14 -3.80
N ARG A 212 31.40 -10.69 -2.95
CA ARG A 212 32.21 -11.88 -3.29
C ARG A 212 31.51 -13.20 -3.01
N HIS A 213 30.79 -13.28 -1.89
CA HIS A 213 30.28 -14.56 -1.39
C HIS A 213 28.78 -14.74 -1.58
N ASP A 214 28.02 -13.65 -1.78
CA ASP A 214 26.57 -13.62 -2.05
C ASP A 214 25.75 -14.62 -1.22
N ARG A 215 26.10 -14.76 0.07
CA ARG A 215 25.50 -15.75 0.97
C ARG A 215 25.21 -15.13 2.35
N PRO A 216 24.14 -15.60 3.02
CA PRO A 216 23.83 -15.14 4.37
C PRO A 216 24.91 -15.61 5.35
N VAL A 217 25.25 -14.72 6.29
CA VAL A 217 26.18 -15.01 7.40
C VAL A 217 25.39 -15.04 8.70
N PHE A 218 25.62 -16.09 9.48
CA PHE A 218 25.01 -16.24 10.79
C PHE A 218 26.09 -16.33 11.87
N ILE A 219 26.10 -15.37 12.79
CA ILE A 219 27.03 -15.32 13.91
C ILE A 219 26.21 -15.55 15.18
N PRO A 220 26.28 -16.74 15.81
CA PRO A 220 25.41 -17.10 16.92
C PRO A 220 25.64 -16.23 18.17
N ASP A 221 26.88 -15.81 18.42
CA ASP A 221 27.23 -14.89 19.50
C ASP A 221 28.35 -13.95 19.05
N THR A 222 28.04 -12.66 18.98
CA THR A 222 28.92 -11.58 18.52
C THR A 222 29.98 -11.20 19.55
N SER A 223 29.87 -11.69 20.78
CA SER A 223 30.84 -11.44 21.86
C SER A 223 32.07 -12.34 21.78
N LEU A 224 32.06 -13.38 20.94
CA LEU A 224 33.16 -14.33 20.80
C LEU A 224 33.73 -14.32 19.37
N ILE A 225 35.02 -14.01 19.23
CA ILE A 225 35.72 -13.99 17.94
C ILE A 225 35.65 -15.35 17.20
N ILE A 226 35.62 -16.46 17.95
CA ILE A 226 35.57 -17.80 17.34
C ILE A 226 34.33 -17.98 16.46
N ASN A 227 33.22 -17.33 16.78
CA ASN A 227 31.98 -17.41 15.99
C ASN A 227 32.08 -16.68 14.65
N TYR A 228 33.07 -15.79 14.48
CA TYR A 228 33.32 -15.08 13.24
C TYR A 228 34.18 -15.90 12.28
N ILE A 229 35.08 -16.76 12.80
CA ILE A 229 36.18 -17.37 12.01
C ILE A 229 36.31 -18.90 12.20
N ARG A 230 35.35 -19.55 12.85
CA ARG A 230 35.36 -21.01 13.07
C ARG A 230 35.37 -21.77 11.73
N GLU A 231 35.97 -22.95 11.73
CA GLU A 231 35.75 -23.88 10.63
C GLU A 231 34.30 -24.36 10.67
N ASP A 232 33.65 -24.48 9.51
CA ASP A 232 32.30 -25.00 9.45
C ASP A 232 32.38 -26.53 9.64
N ASP A 233 31.90 -27.02 10.77
CA ASP A 233 31.99 -28.44 11.17
C ASP A 233 31.10 -29.38 10.33
N GLY A 234 30.66 -28.96 9.14
CA GLY A 234 29.74 -29.70 8.27
C GLY A 234 28.32 -29.86 8.83
N SER A 235 28.05 -29.34 10.03
CA SER A 235 26.69 -29.25 10.57
C SER A 235 25.99 -28.03 9.98
N GLU A 236 24.76 -28.23 9.51
CA GLU A 236 23.92 -27.30 8.73
C GLU A 236 23.55 -26.01 9.49
N SER A 237 24.52 -25.17 9.85
CA SER A 237 24.21 -23.79 10.19
C SER A 237 23.82 -23.06 8.90
N ILE A 238 22.53 -22.73 8.81
CA ILE A 238 21.83 -22.12 7.66
C ILE A 238 22.45 -20.77 7.20
N GLY A 239 23.42 -20.22 7.93
CA GLY A 239 24.29 -19.15 7.47
C GLY A 239 25.74 -19.49 7.80
N GLY A 240 26.63 -19.34 6.83
CA GLY A 240 28.07 -19.52 7.03
C GLY A 240 28.66 -18.44 7.93
N ASN A 241 29.96 -18.49 8.17
CA ASN A 241 30.70 -17.46 8.91
C ASN A 241 31.75 -16.76 8.00
N TYR A 242 32.62 -15.91 8.55
CA TYR A 242 33.65 -15.18 7.78
C TYR A 242 34.94 -15.98 7.55
N ARG A 243 34.94 -17.31 7.75
CA ARG A 243 36.15 -18.16 7.65
C ARG A 243 36.90 -18.03 6.35
N GLU A 244 36.21 -18.12 5.22
CA GLU A 244 36.85 -18.03 3.89
C GLU A 244 37.54 -16.69 3.70
N GLU A 245 36.91 -15.62 4.20
CA GLU A 245 37.43 -14.27 4.16
C GLU A 245 38.63 -14.09 5.09
N TYR A 246 38.56 -14.67 6.29
CA TYR A 246 39.66 -14.74 7.25
C TYR A 246 40.88 -15.46 6.64
N MET A 247 40.68 -16.65 6.07
CA MET A 247 41.76 -17.41 5.45
C MET A 247 42.39 -16.64 4.29
N ARG A 248 41.60 -15.89 3.51
CA ARG A 248 42.17 -15.05 2.45
C ARG A 248 43.02 -13.92 3.02
N MET A 249 42.56 -13.21 4.05
CA MET A 249 43.34 -12.16 4.71
C MET A 249 44.63 -12.70 5.35
N VAL A 250 44.58 -13.92 5.90
CA VAL A 250 45.78 -14.60 6.43
C VAL A 250 46.79 -14.86 5.31
N LEU A 251 46.33 -15.28 4.13
CA LEU A 251 47.19 -15.54 2.97
C LEU A 251 47.76 -14.25 2.35
N GLU A 252 46.98 -13.17 2.33
CA GLU A 252 47.38 -11.89 1.72
C GLU A 252 48.27 -11.05 2.65
N ASN A 253 47.92 -10.96 3.94
CA ASN A 253 48.46 -9.96 4.86
C ASN A 253 49.08 -10.55 6.14
N GLY A 254 48.99 -11.88 6.33
CA GLY A 254 49.49 -12.57 7.52
C GLY A 254 48.45 -12.72 8.64
N GLN A 255 48.71 -13.68 9.53
CA GLN A 255 47.76 -14.09 10.58
C GLN A 255 47.49 -12.99 11.62
N ASP A 256 48.54 -12.30 12.08
CA ASP A 256 48.40 -11.24 13.09
C ASP A 256 47.53 -10.07 12.61
N TYR A 257 47.58 -9.78 11.31
CA TYR A 257 46.74 -8.74 10.70
C TYR A 257 45.27 -9.16 10.69
N ALA A 258 44.99 -10.39 10.23
CA ALA A 258 43.63 -10.92 10.18
C ALA A 258 43.01 -11.00 11.59
N ASP A 259 43.76 -11.48 12.58
CA ASP A 259 43.29 -11.58 13.96
C ASP A 259 42.93 -10.20 14.55
N ASN A 260 43.77 -9.19 14.32
CA ASN A 260 43.48 -7.83 14.79
C ASN A 260 42.26 -7.23 14.11
N PHE A 261 42.10 -7.44 12.79
CA PHE A 261 40.94 -6.97 12.04
C PHE A 261 39.62 -7.52 12.60
N PHE A 262 39.52 -8.84 12.80
CA PHE A 262 38.29 -9.44 13.33
C PHE A 262 38.03 -9.08 14.80
N ARG A 263 39.08 -8.84 15.61
CA ARG A 263 38.93 -8.31 16.97
C ARG A 263 38.37 -6.89 16.99
N GLU A 264 38.78 -6.03 16.06
CA GLU A 264 38.20 -4.69 15.94
C GLU A 264 36.75 -4.73 15.45
N LEU A 265 36.45 -5.62 14.50
CA LEU A 265 35.09 -5.85 14.02
C LEU A 265 34.15 -6.30 15.15
N GLN A 266 34.61 -7.24 15.98
CA GLN A 266 33.90 -7.72 17.16
C GLN A 266 33.61 -6.59 18.17
N LYS A 267 34.62 -5.76 18.48
CA LYS A 267 34.48 -4.61 19.39
C LYS A 267 33.46 -3.59 18.89
N LYS A 268 33.48 -3.26 17.59
CA LYS A 268 32.50 -2.34 16.98
C LYS A 268 31.07 -2.85 17.09
N ARG A 269 30.85 -4.17 17.00
CA ARG A 269 29.52 -4.78 17.13
C ARG A 269 29.06 -4.88 18.58
N SER A 270 29.96 -5.16 19.52
CA SER A 270 29.64 -5.26 20.96
C SER A 270 29.45 -3.89 21.63
N GLY A 271 30.00 -2.81 21.07
CA GLY A 271 29.89 -1.45 21.63
C GLY A 271 28.62 -0.69 21.23
N ASN A 272 27.84 -1.23 20.28
CA ASN A 272 26.56 -0.67 19.82
C ASN A 272 25.34 -1.46 20.33
N SER A 273 25.55 -2.37 21.30
CA SER A 273 24.50 -3.16 21.97
C SER A 273 23.98 -2.45 23.21
#